data_AF-A0A2E3BZF5-F1
#
_entry.id   AF-A0A2E3BZF5-F1
#
_cell.length_a   1.000
_cell.length_b   1.000
_cell.length_c   1.000
_cell.angle_alpha   90.00
_cell.angle_beta   90.00
_cell.angle_gamma   90.00
#
_symmetry.space_group_name_H-M   'P 1'
#
loop_
_entity.id
_entity.type
_entity.pdbx_description
1 polymer ?
#
loop_
_entity_poly.entity_id
_entity_poly.type
_entity_poly.pdbx_seq_one_letter_code
_entity_poly.pdbx_strand_id
1 'polypeptide(L)'
;MNLKKKEEIQYDEKDYAKAYIYGFFMGDGSCGAYDSKWGIKYSWALNNSNNEIITELLSKLKIAYPDDNFKKLDTIKSSGVYKIVPVGKIKKFVNEYREIFYNKKKI
;
A
#
# COMPACT_ATOMS: atom_id res chain seq x y z
N MET A 1 24.46 23.60 33.17
CA MET A 1 24.36 22.80 31.93
C MET A 1 22.94 22.26 31.85
N ASN A 2 22.09 22.91 31.04
CA ASN A 2 20.67 22.59 30.95
C ASN A 2 20.50 21.45 29.93
N LEU A 3 20.26 20.22 30.41
CA LEU A 3 19.92 19.09 29.55
C LEU A 3 18.52 19.35 28.99
N LYS A 4 18.43 19.69 27.70
CA LYS A 4 17.15 19.72 26.99
C LYS A 4 16.52 18.32 27.12
N LYS A 5 15.35 18.23 27.76
CA LYS A 5 14.49 17.03 27.69
C LYS A 5 14.32 16.68 26.22
N LYS A 6 14.67 15.45 25.83
CA LYS A 6 14.21 14.90 24.55
C LYS A 6 12.70 14.85 24.61
N GLU A 7 12.03 15.61 23.77
CA GLU A 7 10.59 15.45 23.56
C GLU A 7 10.36 14.05 22.98
N GLU A 8 9.54 13.25 23.66
CA GLU A 8 9.06 11.98 23.13
C GLU A 8 8.15 12.28 21.94
N ILE A 9 8.57 11.88 20.73
CA ILE A 9 7.74 12.02 19.54
C ILE A 9 6.67 10.95 19.61
N GLN A 10 5.43 11.35 19.90
CA GLN A 10 4.26 10.48 19.82
C GLN A 10 3.76 10.44 18.38
N TYR A 11 3.98 9.31 17.70
CA TYR A 11 3.43 9.08 16.36
C TYR A 11 1.97 8.62 16.44
N ASP A 12 1.14 9.13 15.52
CA ASP A 12 -0.26 8.71 15.38
C ASP A 12 -0.36 7.24 14.94
N GLU A 13 -1.38 6.52 15.40
CA GLU A 13 -1.67 5.13 15.00
C GLU A 13 -1.78 5.03 13.47
N LYS A 14 -2.33 6.07 12.84
CA LYS A 14 -2.41 6.21 11.39
C LYS A 14 -1.04 6.24 10.72
N ASP A 15 -0.07 6.94 11.30
CA ASP A 15 1.28 7.04 10.76
C ASP A 15 2.00 5.69 10.86
N TYR A 16 1.86 4.99 11.98
CA TYR A 16 2.37 3.62 12.12
C TYR A 16 1.73 2.66 11.11
N ALA A 17 0.42 2.74 10.91
CA ALA A 17 -0.27 1.92 9.93
C ALA A 17 0.21 2.21 8.50
N LYS A 18 0.39 3.48 8.14
CA LYS A 18 0.98 3.87 6.85
C LYS A 18 2.39 3.35 6.69
N ALA A 19 3.25 3.52 7.70
CA ALA A 19 4.62 3.03 7.67
C ALA A 19 4.69 1.51 7.44
N TYR A 20 3.80 0.75 8.12
CA TYR A 20 3.69 -0.70 7.91
C TYR A 20 3.31 -1.03 6.46
N ILE A 21 2.27 -0.39 5.92
CA ILE A 21 1.83 -0.62 4.54
C ILE A 21 2.90 -0.23 3.53
N TYR A 22 3.60 0.89 3.76
CA TYR A 22 4.70 1.36 2.92
C TYR A 22 5.87 0.38 2.92
N GLY A 23 6.28 -0.11 4.09
CA GLY A 23 7.32 -1.14 4.21
C GLY A 23 6.93 -2.42 3.48
N PHE A 24 5.69 -2.89 3.68
CA PHE A 24 5.20 -4.08 2.99
C PHE A 24 5.13 -3.86 1.47
N PHE A 25 4.64 -2.71 1.02
CA PHE A 25 4.56 -2.39 -0.41
C PHE A 25 5.95 -2.36 -1.07
N MET A 26 6.97 -1.84 -0.37
CA MET A 26 8.34 -1.82 -0.90
C MET A 26 8.90 -3.24 -1.09
N GLY A 27 8.46 -4.22 -0.29
CA GLY A 27 8.86 -5.62 -0.40
C GLY A 27 8.04 -6.43 -1.40
N ASP A 28 6.70 -6.36 -1.31
CA ASP A 28 5.78 -7.25 -2.05
C ASP A 28 4.57 -6.50 -2.64
N GLY A 29 4.73 -5.20 -2.88
CA GLY A 29 3.75 -4.33 -3.53
C GLY A 29 4.11 -4.01 -4.99
N SER A 30 3.10 -3.63 -5.76
CA SER A 30 3.29 -3.15 -7.13
C SER A 30 2.22 -2.15 -7.52
N CYS A 31 2.56 -1.17 -8.35
CA CYS A 31 1.59 -0.25 -8.93
C CYS A 31 2.03 0.31 -10.29
N GLY A 32 1.07 0.68 -11.12
CA GLY A 32 1.36 1.20 -12.45
C GLY A 32 0.14 1.73 -13.19
N ALA A 33 0.42 2.27 -14.38
CA ALA A 33 -0.56 2.66 -15.36
C ALA A 33 -0.17 2.06 -16.71
N TYR A 34 -1.15 1.63 -17.49
CA TYR A 34 -0.93 1.06 -18.82
C TYR A 34 -2.07 1.42 -19.76
N ASP A 35 -1.75 1.51 -21.06
CA ASP A 35 -2.74 1.74 -22.10
C ASP A 35 -3.59 0.50 -22.33
N SER A 36 -4.88 0.72 -22.53
CA SER A 36 -5.81 -0.32 -22.93
C SER A 36 -6.73 0.20 -24.03
N LYS A 37 -7.45 -0.71 -24.71
CA LYS A 37 -8.45 -0.32 -25.72
C LYS A 37 -9.58 0.59 -25.18
N TRP A 38 -9.68 0.74 -23.86
CA TRP A 38 -10.66 1.58 -23.17
C TRP A 38 -10.03 2.81 -22.50
N GLY A 39 -8.81 3.17 -22.88
CA GLY A 39 -8.01 4.22 -22.25
C GLY A 39 -7.06 3.70 -21.16
N ILE A 40 -6.45 4.64 -20.45
CA ILE A 40 -5.43 4.35 -19.43
C ILE A 40 -6.08 3.63 -18.24
N LYS A 41 -5.55 2.45 -17.90
CA LYS A 41 -5.90 1.69 -16.71
C LYS A 41 -4.83 1.81 -15.64
N TYR A 42 -5.27 1.78 -14.39
CA TYR A 42 -4.41 1.87 -13.21
C TYR A 42 -4.47 0.56 -12.43
N SER A 43 -3.34 0.12 -11.91
CA SER A 43 -3.23 -1.05 -11.04
C SER A 43 -2.42 -0.72 -9.79
N TRP A 44 -2.85 -1.26 -8.65
CA TRP A 44 -2.14 -1.21 -7.39
C TRP A 44 -2.46 -2.50 -6.64
N ALA A 45 -1.46 -3.16 -6.08
CA ALA A 45 -1.66 -4.37 -5.28
C ALA A 45 -0.60 -4.54 -4.19
N LEU A 46 -1.01 -5.10 -3.04
CA LEU A 46 -0.13 -5.85 -2.13
C LEU A 46 -0.34 -7.33 -2.36
N ASN A 47 0.74 -8.11 -2.39
CA ASN A 47 0.69 -9.53 -2.66
C ASN A 47 1.18 -10.29 -1.42
N ASN A 48 0.52 -11.41 -1.10
CA ASN A 48 1.08 -12.41 -0.18
C ASN A 48 0.32 -13.73 -0.28
N SER A 49 0.99 -14.86 -0.03
CA SER A 49 0.34 -16.17 0.04
C SER A 49 -0.26 -16.48 1.41
N ASN A 50 0.20 -15.84 2.48
CA ASN A 50 -0.30 -16.07 3.83
C ASN A 50 -1.58 -15.25 4.09
N ASN A 51 -2.67 -15.94 4.41
CA ASN A 51 -3.97 -15.31 4.66
C ASN A 51 -4.04 -14.48 5.96
N GLU A 52 -3.20 -14.80 6.95
CA GLU A 52 -3.10 -14.02 8.19
C GLU A 52 -2.48 -12.65 7.90
N ILE A 53 -1.38 -12.63 7.14
CA ILE A 53 -0.75 -11.40 6.66
C ILE A 53 -1.74 -10.56 5.85
N ILE A 54 -2.52 -11.19 4.96
CA ILE A 54 -3.56 -10.48 4.19
C ILE A 54 -4.61 -9.83 5.10
N THR A 55 -5.02 -10.53 6.16
CA THR A 55 -5.99 -10.01 7.13
C THR A 55 -5.40 -8.84 7.93
N GLU A 56 -4.15 -8.95 8.36
CA GLU A 56 -3.42 -7.87 9.04
C GLU A 56 -3.30 -6.64 8.13
N LEU A 57 -2.86 -6.81 6.89
CA LEU A 57 -2.73 -5.73 5.92
C LEU A 57 -4.05 -5.00 5.66
N LEU A 58 -5.17 -5.73 5.54
CA LEU A 58 -6.49 -5.11 5.40
C LEU A 58 -6.87 -4.27 6.62
N SER A 59 -6.55 -4.74 7.83
CA SER A 59 -6.79 -3.95 9.05
C SER A 59 -5.95 -2.68 9.10
N LYS A 60 -4.66 -2.76 8.74
CA LYS A 60 -3.75 -1.60 8.69
C LYS A 60 -4.14 -0.62 7.59
N LEU A 61 -4.59 -1.10 6.43
CA LEU A 61 -5.12 -0.25 5.35
C LEU A 61 -6.34 0.55 5.79
N LYS A 62 -7.25 -0.05 6.56
CA LYS A 62 -8.43 0.64 7.11
C LYS A 62 -8.04 1.77 8.06
N ILE A 63 -7.00 1.58 8.86
CA ILE A 63 -6.47 2.63 9.76
C ILE A 63 -5.76 3.72 8.95
N ALA A 64 -4.91 3.33 8.00
CA ALA A 64 -4.11 4.24 7.19
C ALA A 64 -4.97 5.12 6.24
N TYR A 65 -6.07 4.57 5.73
CA TYR A 65 -6.95 5.19 4.73
C TYR A 65 -8.43 4.96 5.09
N PRO A 66 -8.95 5.62 6.14
CA PRO A 66 -10.29 5.35 6.69
C PRO A 66 -11.45 5.63 5.72
N ASP A 67 -11.24 6.49 4.72
CA ASP A 67 -12.25 6.88 3.72
C ASP A 67 -12.17 6.05 2.42
N ASP A 68 -11.27 5.07 2.36
CA ASP A 68 -11.05 4.23 1.19
C ASP A 68 -11.25 2.76 1.54
N ASN A 69 -11.72 1.98 0.55
CA ASN A 69 -11.98 0.56 0.71
C ASN A 69 -10.96 -0.27 -0.07
N PHE A 70 -10.62 -1.43 0.50
CA PHE A 70 -9.74 -2.41 -0.11
C PHE A 70 -10.40 -3.79 -0.07
N LYS A 71 -10.09 -4.62 -1.06
CA LYS A 71 -10.59 -6.00 -1.12
C LYS A 71 -9.46 -6.98 -1.39
N LYS A 72 -9.60 -8.16 -0.81
CA LYS A 72 -8.83 -9.35 -1.17
C LYS A 72 -9.37 -9.91 -2.49
N LEU A 73 -8.48 -10.23 -3.41
CA LEU A 73 -8.74 -11.05 -4.59
C LEU A 73 -8.17 -12.45 -4.34
N ASP A 74 -8.97 -13.47 -4.62
CA ASP A 74 -8.51 -14.85 -4.60
C ASP A 74 -7.80 -15.19 -5.91
N THR A 75 -6.48 -15.00 -5.91
CA THR A 75 -5.61 -15.30 -7.05
C THR A 75 -4.62 -16.41 -6.72
N ILE A 76 -4.85 -17.17 -5.65
CA ILE A 76 -3.88 -18.17 -5.16
C ILE A 76 -3.60 -19.24 -6.22
N LYS A 77 -4.64 -19.67 -6.95
CA LYS A 77 -4.53 -20.70 -8.00
C LYS A 77 -3.78 -20.22 -9.24
N SER A 78 -3.91 -18.93 -9.60
CA SER A 78 -3.36 -18.40 -10.86
C SER A 78 -2.05 -17.65 -10.69
N SER A 79 -1.75 -17.15 -9.49
CA SER A 79 -0.58 -16.31 -9.20
C SER A 79 0.24 -16.80 -8.00
N GLY A 80 -0.18 -17.87 -7.31
CA GLY A 80 0.50 -18.35 -6.10
C GLY A 80 0.35 -17.44 -4.87
N VAL A 81 -0.39 -16.34 -4.99
CA VAL A 81 -0.60 -15.33 -3.94
C VAL A 81 -2.03 -14.79 -3.96
N TYR A 82 -2.49 -14.26 -2.83
CA TYR A 82 -3.62 -13.35 -2.77
C TYR A 82 -3.18 -11.93 -3.12
N LYS A 83 -4.13 -11.10 -3.57
CA LYS A 83 -3.88 -9.69 -3.86
C LYS A 83 -4.83 -8.80 -3.09
N ILE A 84 -4.33 -7.76 -2.43
CA ILE A 84 -5.16 -6.70 -1.88
C ILE A 84 -5.15 -5.53 -2.85
N VAL A 85 -6.34 -5.06 -3.25
CA VAL A 85 -6.49 -3.96 -4.22
C VAL A 85 -7.46 -2.89 -3.69
N PRO A 86 -7.29 -1.60 -4.04
CA PRO A 86 -8.27 -0.57 -3.72
C PRO A 86 -9.55 -0.77 -4.52
N VAL A 87 -10.68 -0.35 -3.96
CA VAL A 87 -11.98 -0.33 -4.65
C VAL A 87 -12.22 1.07 -5.22
N GLY A 88 -12.32 1.17 -6.55
CA GLY A 88 -12.65 2.42 -7.26
C GLY A 88 -11.46 3.37 -7.46
N LYS A 89 -11.00 4.05 -6.41
CA LYS A 89 -10.01 5.16 -6.46
C LYS A 89 -8.56 4.71 -6.70
N ILE A 90 -8.32 3.73 -7.59
CA ILE A 90 -7.01 3.12 -7.80
C ILE A 90 -5.95 4.14 -8.24
N LYS A 91 -6.31 5.09 -9.12
CA LYS A 91 -5.41 6.16 -9.59
C LYS A 91 -4.79 6.98 -8.45
N LYS A 92 -5.55 7.24 -7.38
CA LYS A 92 -5.06 7.96 -6.18
C LYS A 92 -3.84 7.24 -5.59
N PHE A 93 -3.97 5.94 -5.36
CA PHE A 93 -2.91 5.10 -4.77
C PHE A 93 -1.73 4.90 -5.73
N VAL A 94 -1.98 4.79 -7.03
CA VAL A 94 -0.90 4.74 -8.01
C VAL A 94 -0.06 6.02 -7.96
N ASN A 95 -0.68 7.19 -7.97
CA ASN A 95 0.05 8.45 -7.94
C ASN A 95 0.88 8.57 -6.65
N GLU A 96 0.28 8.36 -5.48
CA GLU A 96 0.96 8.42 -4.19
C GLU A 96 2.16 7.46 -4.12
N TYR A 97 1.95 6.18 -4.44
CA TYR A 97 3.00 5.17 -4.28
C TYR A 97 4.07 5.26 -5.36
N ARG A 98 3.76 5.76 -6.55
CA ARG A 98 4.78 6.01 -7.56
C ARG A 98 5.71 7.15 -7.16
N GLU A 99 5.17 8.22 -6.58
CA GLU A 99 5.97 9.34 -6.08
C GLU A 99 6.94 8.90 -4.97
N ILE A 100 6.51 7.99 -4.10
CA ILE A 100 7.31 7.51 -2.96
C ILE A 100 8.31 6.42 -3.38
N PHE A 101 7.86 5.37 -4.09
CA PHE A 101 8.64 4.14 -4.28
C PHE A 101 9.26 3.98 -5.67
N TYR A 102 8.75 4.70 -6.68
CA TYR A 102 9.21 4.56 -8.06
C TYR A 102 10.02 5.78 -8.46
N ASN A 103 11.33 5.69 -8.25
CA ASN A 103 12.26 6.72 -8.69
C ASN A 103 12.17 6.92 -10.21
N LYS A 104 11.97 8.18 -10.63
CA LYS A 104 11.96 8.60 -12.04
C LYS A 104 13.30 8.35 -12.77
N LYS A 105 14.38 8.09 -12.02
CA LYS A 105 15.72 7.77 -12.53
C LYS A 105 16.02 6.27 -12.63
N LYS A 106 15.01 5.39 -12.54
CA LYS A 106 15.22 3.99 -12.97
C LYS A 106 15.45 4.01 -14.50
N ILE A 107 16.71 3.73 -14.84
CA ILE A 107 17.37 3.72 -16.16
C ILE A 107 16.54 2.93 -17.17
#